data_AF-A0A2N5ZMI3-F1
#
_entry.id   AF-A0A2N5ZMI3-F1
#
_cell.length_a   1.000
_cell.length_b   1.000
_cell.length_c   1.000
_cell.angle_alpha   90.00
_cell.angle_beta   90.00
_cell.angle_gamma   90.00
#
_symmetry.space_group_name_H-M   'P 1'
#
loop_
_entity.id
_entity.type
_entity.pdbx_description
1 polymer ?
#
loop_
_entity_poly.entity_id
_entity_poly.type
_entity_poly.pdbx_seq_one_letter_code
_entity_poly.pdbx_strand_id
1 'polypeptide(L)' 'MILLKNTTYIDWKTLKFKNTNILVEEGLHGKIQFLENTEDNNANQTIDCKGKLVTKSFAVGHHHVYSALA' A
#
# COMPACT_ATOMS: atom_id res chain seq x y z
N MET A 1 5.52 7.07 9.63
CA MET A 1 5.73 6.51 8.27
C MET A 1 5.81 5.00 8.38
N ILE A 2 5.23 4.28 7.42
CA ILE A 2 5.25 2.82 7.35
C ILE A 2 6.03 2.40 6.10
N LEU A 3 7.02 1.53 6.25
CA LEU A 3 7.73 0.91 5.13
C LEU A 3 7.06 -0.44 4.79
N LEU A 4 6.58 -0.57 3.56
CA LEU A 4 6.21 -1.85 2.96
C LEU A 4 7.42 -2.39 2.20
N LYS A 5 8.01 -3.48 2.68
CA LYS A 5 9.23 -4.08 2.11
C LYS A 5 8.88 -5.24 1.18
N ASN A 6 9.71 -5.47 0.15
CA ASN A 6 9.59 -6.61 -0.78
C ASN A 6 8.21 -6.69 -1.47
N THR A 7 7.63 -5.55 -1.84
CA THR A 7 6.29 -5.50 -2.39
C THR A 7 6.26 -5.93 -3.86
N THR A 8 5.18 -6.61 -4.25
CA THR A 8 4.75 -6.66 -5.65
C THR A 8 3.57 -5.70 -5.82
N TYR A 9 3.87 -4.48 -6.25
CA TYR A 9 2.88 -3.41 -6.43
C TYR A 9 2.18 -3.51 -7.78
N ILE A 10 0.85 -3.41 -7.75
CA ILE A 10 0.00 -3.37 -8.95
C ILE A 10 -0.43 -1.94 -9.22
N ASP A 11 0.06 -1.37 -10.32
CA ASP A 11 -0.36 -0.05 -10.78
C ASP A 11 -1.81 -0.08 -11.29
N TRP A 12 -2.72 0.58 -10.58
CA TRP A 12 -4.15 0.53 -10.89
C TRP A 12 -4.54 1.15 -12.25
N LYS A 13 -3.71 2.03 -12.82
CA LYS A 13 -4.00 2.68 -14.12
C LYS A 13 -3.53 1.82 -15.29
N THR A 14 -2.40 1.14 -15.11
CA THR A 14 -1.70 0.46 -16.21
C THR A 14 -1.67 -1.05 -16.09
N LEU A 15 -2.09 -1.61 -14.94
CA LEU A 15 -2.00 -3.02 -14.57
C LEU A 15 -0.55 -3.58 -14.59
N LYS A 16 0.45 -2.71 -14.56
CA LYS A 16 1.86 -3.13 -14.47
C LYS A 16 2.20 -3.58 -13.05
N PHE A 17 2.96 -4.68 -12.98
CA PHE A 17 3.51 -5.22 -11.75
C PHE A 17 4.92 -4.68 -11.53
N LYS A 18 5.23 -4.18 -10.33
CA LYS A 18 6.54 -3.65 -9.96
C LYS A 18 7.01 -4.27 -8.66
N ASN A 19 8.23 -4.81 -8.65
CA ASN A 19 8.88 -5.24 -7.41
C ASN A 19 9.66 -4.05 -6.84
N THR A 20 9.26 -3.58 -5.65
CA THR A 20 9.78 -2.34 -5.05
C THR A 20 9.52 -2.33 -3.56
N ASN A 21 10.14 -1.41 -2.83
CA ASN A 21 9.71 -1.03 -1.49
C ASN A 21 8.85 0.23 -1.59
N ILE A 22 7.93 0.42 -0.64
CA ILE A 22 7.03 1.58 -0.60
C ILE A 22 7.06 2.21 0.79
N LEU A 23 7.41 3.48 0.87
CA LEU A 23 7.28 4.27 2.08
C LEU A 23 5.96 5.04 2.06
N VAL A 24 5.17 4.88 3.11
CA VAL A 24 3.83 5.46 3.24
C VAL A 24 3.83 6.47 4.39
N GLU A 25 3.40 7.68 4.10
CA GLU A 25 3.10 8.71 5.10
C GLU A 25 1.62 8.63 5.51
N GLU A 26 1.36 8.81 6.80
CA GLU A 26 0.00 8.79 7.33
C GLU A 26 -0.70 10.14 7.14
N GLY A 27 -2.03 10.12 7.17
CA GLY A 27 -2.88 11.32 7.11
C GLY A 27 -3.46 11.62 5.73
N LEU A 28 -4.40 12.56 5.70
CA LEU A 28 -5.17 12.94 4.51
C LEU A 28 -4.27 13.43 3.34
N HIS A 29 -3.14 14.02 3.68
CA HIS A 29 -2.15 14.54 2.73
C HIS A 29 -0.89 13.67 2.62
N GLY A 30 -0.94 12.46 3.20
CA GLY A 30 0.16 11.50 3.15
C GLY A 30 0.46 11.08 1.72
N LYS A 31 1.75 10.88 1.45
CA LYS A 31 2.25 10.45 0.15
C LYS A 31 2.74 9.01 0.20
N ILE A 32 2.80 8.39 -0.98
CA ILE A 32 3.52 7.14 -1.20
C ILE A 32 4.78 7.43 -1.99
N GLN A 33 5.89 6.82 -1.60
CA GLN A 33 7.17 6.93 -2.28
C GLN A 33 7.70 5.54 -2.59
N PHE A 34 8.18 5.33 -3.82
CA PHE A 34 8.79 4.07 -4.24
C PHE A 34 10.29 4.14 -4.01
N LEU A 35 10.83 3.15 -3.31
CA LEU A 35 12.24 3.11 -2.92
C LEU A 35 12.93 1.86 -3.48
N GLU A 36 14.08 2.06 -4.11
CA GLU A 36 14.96 0.97 -4.52
C GLU A 36 15.84 0.48 -3.35
N ASN A 37 16.42 1.41 -2.59
CA ASN A 37 17.18 1.11 -1.38
C ASN A 37 16.34 1.40 -0.13
N THR A 38 16.42 0.52 0.87
CA THR A 38 15.76 0.68 2.18
C THR A 38 16.67 1.25 3.25
N GLU A 39 17.94 1.47 2.96
CA GLU A 39 18.88 2.11 3.89
C GLU A 39 18.55 3.61 3.97
N ASP A 40 18.47 4.14 5.20
CA ASP A 40 18.16 5.55 5.48
C ASP A 40 16.72 6.00 5.21
N ASN A 41 15.74 5.24 5.75
CA ASN A 41 14.34 5.67 5.78
C ASN A 41 13.89 5.98 7.22
N ASN A 42 13.07 7.02 7.38
CA ASN A 42 12.49 7.42 8.67
C ASN A 42 11.20 6.63 9.00
N ALA A 43 11.13 5.34 8.63
CA ALA A 43 9.95 4.53 8.92
C ALA A 43 9.92 4.12 10.40
N ASN A 44 8.77 4.35 11.03
CA ASN A 44 8.53 3.95 12.42
C ASN A 44 8.06 2.50 12.52
N GLN A 45 7.59 1.94 11.41
CA GLN A 45 7.08 0.59 11.29
C GLN A 45 7.46 0.02 9.93
N THR A 46 7.83 -1.27 9.92
CA THR A 46 8.09 -2.01 8.68
C THR A 46 7.17 -3.22 8.60
N ILE A 47 6.61 -3.47 7.41
CA ILE A 47 5.79 -4.63 7.09
C ILE A 47 6.46 -5.36 5.92
N ASP A 48 6.80 -6.64 6.10
CA ASP A 48 7.31 -7.47 5.01
C ASP A 48 6.16 -8.00 4.16
N CYS A 49 6.14 -7.60 2.89
CA CYS A 49 5.14 -7.96 1.91
C CYS A 49 5.64 -9.03 0.92
N LYS A 50 6.74 -9.73 1.21
CA LYS A 50 7.25 -10.78 0.33
C LYS A 50 6.16 -11.80 -0.02
N GLY A 51 5.98 -12.03 -1.33
CA GLY A 51 4.97 -12.96 -1.86
C GLY A 51 3.53 -12.46 -1.75
N LYS A 52 3.30 -11.20 -1.34
CA LYS A 52 1.99 -10.55 -1.27
C LYS A 52 1.85 -9.52 -2.39
N LEU A 53 0.61 -9.26 -2.79
CA LEU A 53 0.26 -8.20 -3.73
C LEU A 53 -0.11 -6.94 -2.96
N VAL A 54 0.45 -5.81 -3.39
CA VAL A 54 0.09 -4.48 -2.87
C VAL A 54 -0.68 -3.74 -3.94
N THR A 55 -1.90 -3.34 -3.62
CA THR A 55 -2.79 -2.63 -4.55
C THR A 55 -3.16 -1.26 -3.98
N LYS A 56 -3.67 -0.38 -4.84
CA LYS A 56 -4.53 0.70 -4.37
C LYS A 56 -5.71 0.07 -3.63
N SER A 57 -6.16 0.68 -2.53
CA SER A 57 -7.31 0.21 -1.78
C SER A 57 -8.56 0.17 -2.66
N PHE A 58 -9.41 -0.82 -2.43
CA PHE A 58 -10.70 -0.89 -3.10
C PHE A 58 -11.67 0.12 -2.49
N ALA A 59 -12.44 0.77 -3.35
CA ALA A 59 -13.62 1.51 -2.94
C ALA A 59 -14.84 0.58 -3.06
N VAL A 60 -15.69 0.59 -2.04
CA VAL A 60 -16.96 -0.13 -2.09
C VAL A 60 -17.98 0.76 -2.79
N GLY A 61 -18.19 0.52 -4.08
CA GLY A 61 -19.09 1.34 -4.90
C GLY A 61 -20.57 1.19 -4.52
N HIS A 62 -20.93 0.05 -3.93
CA HIS A 62 -22.29 -0.24 -3.47
C HIS A 62 -22.23 -1.18 -2.29
N HIS A 63 -22.89 -0.82 -1.19
CA HIS A 63 -23.03 -1.68 -0.01
C HIS A 63 -24.36 -1.44 0.68
N HIS A 64 -24.88 -2.49 1.32
CA HIS A 64 -26.05 -2.41 2.18
C HIS A 64 -25.62 -2.60 3.63
N VAL A 65 -25.01 -1.57 4.23
CA VAL A 65 -24.49 -1.67 5.62
C VAL A 65 -25.58 -2.05 6.61
N TYR A 66 -26.79 -1.51 6.45
CA TYR A 66 -27.92 -1.78 7.36
C TYR A 66 -28.39 -3.23 7.33
N SER A 67 -28.21 -3.94 6.20
CA SER A 67 -28.54 -5.37 6.10
C SER A 67 -27.55 -6.26 6.86
N ALA A 68 -26.38 -5.74 7.23
CA ALA A 68 -25.38 -6.47 8.01
C ALA A 68 -25.57 -6.34 9.54
N LEU A 69 -26.56 -5.55 9.99
CA LEU A 69 -26.88 -5.37 11.42
C LEU A 69 -28.01 -6.31 11.92
N ALA A 70 -28.49 -7.23 11.09
CA ALA A 70 -29.54 -8.19 11.43
C ALA A 70 -29.02 -9.43 12.17
#